data_AF-A0A6A2YEF0-F1
#
_entry.id   AF-A0A6A2YEF0-F1
#
_cell.length_a   1.000
_cell.length_b   1.000
_cell.length_c   1.000
_cell.angle_alpha   90.00
_cell.angle_beta   90.00
_cell.angle_gamma   90.00
#
_symmetry.space_group_name_H-M   'P 1'
#
loop_
_entity.id
_entity.type
_entity.pdbx_description
1 polymer ?
#
loop_
_entity_poly.entity_id
_entity_poly.type
_entity_poly.pdbx_seq_one_letter_code
_entity_poly.pdbx_strand_id
1 'polypeptide(L)'
;MGAYVYLLEYNNIEGMILFSDLSRRRIRSVSSLVKVGRTEPVMVLRVDKEKGYIDLSKRRVSKDIQACEERYNKSKLVHSIMRHVAETLDIDLEAMRKADAAGNDDCPVKIKLVAPTLYVLTTQTLHKDQGIATLTKAITACTEAIRASQGETCCQGTT
;
A
#
# COMPACT_ATOMS: atom_id res chain seq x y z
N MET A 1 24.15 -0.50 -17.30
CA MET A 1 24.52 -0.68 -15.87
C MET A 1 23.61 0.21 -15.03
N GLY A 2 23.10 -0.33 -13.92
CA GLY A 2 22.16 0.34 -13.03
C GLY A 2 22.36 -0.08 -11.58
N ALA A 3 21.52 0.42 -10.69
CA ALA A 3 21.46 0.02 -9.29
C ALA A 3 20.16 -0.75 -9.04
N TYR A 4 20.25 -1.88 -8.34
CA TYR A 4 19.09 -2.62 -7.86
C TYR A 4 18.63 -2.03 -6.52
N VAL A 5 17.32 -1.91 -6.36
CA VAL A 5 16.68 -1.39 -5.15
C VAL A 5 15.43 -2.20 -4.84
N TYR A 6 15.03 -2.20 -3.57
CA TYR A 6 13.81 -2.86 -3.10
C TYR A 6 12.74 -1.80 -2.82
N LEU A 7 11.54 -1.98 -3.36
CA LEU A 7 10.39 -1.13 -3.05
C LEU A 7 9.72 -1.60 -1.75
N LEU A 8 9.91 -0.84 -0.68
CA LEU A 8 9.38 -1.17 0.65
C LEU A 8 7.84 -1.11 0.69
N GLU A 9 7.23 -0.32 -0.19
CA GLU A 9 5.78 -0.14 -0.34
C GLU A 9 5.09 -1.38 -0.89
N TYR A 10 5.79 -2.17 -1.71
CA TYR A 10 5.21 -3.27 -2.47
C TYR A 10 5.92 -4.58 -2.12
N ASN A 11 5.90 -4.97 -0.85
CA ASN A 11 6.45 -6.25 -0.38
C ASN A 11 7.90 -6.53 -0.81
N ASN A 12 8.74 -5.50 -0.85
CA ASN A 12 10.15 -5.60 -1.24
C ASN A 12 10.36 -6.16 -2.66
N ILE A 13 9.48 -5.84 -3.60
CA ILE A 13 9.71 -6.16 -5.01
C ILE A 13 10.99 -5.44 -5.49
N GLU A 14 11.74 -6.12 -6.34
CA GLU A 14 12.96 -5.61 -6.93
C GLU A 14 12.66 -4.62 -8.07
N GLY A 15 13.40 -3.51 -8.07
CA GLY A 15 13.40 -2.52 -9.14
C GLY A 15 14.81 -2.12 -9.53
N MET A 16 14.95 -1.60 -10.74
CA MET A 16 16.24 -1.14 -11.28
C MET A 16 16.20 0.37 -11.55
N ILE A 17 17.23 1.08 -11.12
CA ILE A 17 17.48 2.47 -11.47
C ILE A 17 18.65 2.53 -12.44
N LEU A 18 18.43 3.10 -13.63
CA LEU A 18 19.53 3.37 -14.57
C LEU A 18 20.43 4.48 -14.03
N PHE A 19 21.74 4.39 -14.29
CA PHE A 19 22.68 5.45 -13.90
C PHE A 19 22.34 6.81 -14.51
N SER A 20 21.77 6.83 -15.72
CA SER A 20 21.27 8.03 -16.39
C SER A 20 20.10 8.72 -15.65
N ASP A 21 19.42 7.97 -14.79
CA ASP A 21 18.24 8.38 -14.03
C ASP A 21 18.52 8.59 -12.53
N LEU A 22 19.78 8.46 -12.09
CA LEU A 22 20.20 8.75 -10.71
C LEU A 22 20.30 10.24 -10.42
N SER A 23 20.78 11.05 -11.39
CA SER A 23 21.03 12.48 -11.18
C SER A 23 20.82 13.27 -12.47
N ARG A 24 20.49 14.56 -12.33
CA ARG A 24 20.45 15.51 -13.46
C ARG A 24 21.86 15.98 -13.86
N ARG A 25 22.84 15.87 -12.96
CA ARG A 25 24.23 16.31 -13.17
C ARG A 25 25.13 15.11 -13.45
N ARG A 26 26.28 15.35 -14.09
CA ARG A 26 27.29 14.31 -14.35
C ARG A 26 27.74 13.66 -13.03
N ILE A 27 27.71 12.34 -12.98
CA ILE A 27 28.03 11.54 -11.81
C ILE A 27 29.55 11.39 -11.72
N ARG A 28 30.14 11.78 -10.58
CA ARG A 28 31.56 11.49 -10.27
C ARG A 28 31.75 10.11 -9.67
N SER A 29 30.86 9.70 -8.76
CA SER A 29 30.87 8.38 -8.13
C SER A 29 29.46 7.97 -7.74
N VAL A 30 29.08 6.72 -8.04
CA VAL A 30 27.75 6.17 -7.73
C VAL A 30 27.54 6.05 -6.22
N SER A 31 28.58 5.66 -5.48
CA SER A 31 28.56 5.51 -4.02
C SER A 31 28.27 6.81 -3.26
N SER A 32 28.46 7.97 -3.91
CA SER A 32 28.12 9.27 -3.32
C SER A 32 26.62 9.57 -3.36
N LEU A 33 25.90 9.03 -4.36
CA LEU A 33 24.48 9.30 -4.61
C LEU A 33 23.57 8.22 -4.02
N VAL A 34 24.06 6.98 -3.97
CA VAL A 34 23.33 5.82 -3.49
C VAL A 34 24.20 5.09 -2.48
N LYS A 35 23.68 4.90 -1.28
CA LYS A 35 24.29 4.10 -0.22
C LYS A 35 23.37 2.95 0.13
N VAL A 36 23.95 1.77 0.31
CA VAL A 36 23.22 0.60 0.78
C VAL A 36 22.61 0.92 2.15
N GLY A 37 21.33 0.59 2.34
CA GLY A 37 20.59 0.82 3.58
C GLY A 37 19.95 2.20 3.73
N ARG A 38 20.15 3.13 2.78
CA ARG A 38 19.46 4.43 2.80
C ARG A 38 18.18 4.38 1.97
N THR A 39 17.06 4.79 2.56
CA THR A 39 15.78 4.95 1.87
C THR A 39 15.72 6.29 1.15
N GLU A 40 15.36 6.26 -0.13
CA GLU A 40 15.26 7.45 -0.98
C GLU A 40 13.97 7.38 -1.81
N PRO A 41 13.22 8.49 -1.96
CA PRO A 41 12.06 8.51 -2.81
C PRO A 41 12.47 8.42 -4.29
N VAL A 42 11.77 7.58 -5.03
CA VAL A 42 11.99 7.36 -6.47
C VAL A 42 10.66 7.30 -7.20
N MET A 43 10.67 7.60 -8.49
CA MET A 43 9.48 7.55 -9.34
C MET A 43 9.52 6.31 -10.22
N VAL A 44 8.40 5.60 -10.30
CA VAL A 44 8.22 4.49 -11.24
C VAL A 44 8.05 5.05 -12.64
N LEU A 45 8.86 4.58 -13.59
CA LEU A 45 8.76 4.95 -14.99
C LEU A 45 7.95 3.91 -15.77
N ARG A 46 8.35 2.65 -15.67
CA ARG A 46 7.79 1.56 -16.47
C ARG A 46 7.74 0.30 -15.62
N VAL A 47 6.70 -0.49 -15.84
CA VAL A 47 6.48 -1.78 -15.19
C VAL A 47 6.21 -2.82 -16.28
N ASP A 48 7.08 -3.81 -16.39
CA ASP A 48 6.89 -4.95 -17.29
C ASP A 48 6.47 -6.17 -16.46
N LYS A 49 5.16 -6.45 -16.43
CA LYS A 49 4.56 -7.49 -15.59
C LYS A 49 5.01 -8.91 -15.92
N GLU A 50 5.27 -9.19 -17.20
CA GLU A 50 5.66 -10.53 -17.67
C GLU A 50 7.06 -10.93 -17.22
N LYS A 51 7.97 -9.96 -17.16
CA LYS A 51 9.36 -10.18 -16.80
C LYS A 51 9.68 -9.78 -15.35
N GLY A 52 8.75 -9.12 -14.68
CA GLY A 52 8.92 -8.63 -13.31
C GLY A 52 9.91 -7.47 -13.16
N TYR A 53 10.21 -6.74 -14.23
CA TYR A 53 11.13 -5.59 -14.16
C TYR A 53 10.37 -4.29 -13.93
N ILE A 54 10.89 -3.48 -13.00
CA ILE A 54 10.40 -2.15 -12.70
C ILE A 54 11.53 -1.16 -12.91
N ASP A 55 11.35 -0.25 -13.87
CA ASP A 55 12.27 0.85 -14.11
C ASP A 55 11.91 2.03 -13.22
N LEU A 56 12.93 2.52 -12.51
CA LEU A 56 12.82 3.58 -11.51
C LEU A 56 13.71 4.76 -11.88
N SER A 57 13.28 5.96 -11.51
CA SER A 57 14.04 7.20 -11.72
C SER A 57 14.04 8.10 -10.51
N LYS A 58 15.23 8.51 -10.09
CA LYS A 58 15.44 9.52 -9.05
C LYS A 58 15.43 10.93 -9.64
N ARG A 59 15.82 11.07 -10.90
CA ARG A 59 15.96 12.35 -11.61
C ARG A 59 14.66 13.14 -11.75
N ARG A 60 13.55 12.40 -11.92
CA ARG A 60 12.22 12.96 -12.19
C ARG A 60 11.41 13.26 -10.95
N VAL A 61 11.91 12.90 -9.76
CA VAL A 61 11.26 13.21 -8.49
C VAL A 61 11.17 14.73 -8.32
N SER A 62 10.00 15.21 -7.91
CA SER A 62 9.71 16.61 -7.63
C SER A 62 10.60 17.15 -6.51
N LYS A 63 10.81 18.47 -6.46
CA LYS A 63 11.69 19.09 -5.46
C LYS A 63 11.15 19.01 -4.03
N ASP A 64 9.84 18.81 -3.86
CA ASP A 64 9.17 18.73 -2.55
C ASP A 64 9.31 17.33 -1.91
N ILE A 65 10.57 16.96 -1.62
CA ILE A 65 10.92 15.69 -0.99
C ILE A 65 10.22 15.55 0.38
N GLN A 66 10.11 16.64 1.14
CA GLN A 66 9.48 16.64 2.46
C GLN A 66 8.00 16.28 2.42
N ALA A 67 7.24 16.78 1.43
CA ALA A 67 5.83 16.44 1.30
C ALA A 67 5.65 14.96 0.92
N CYS A 68 6.54 14.43 0.08
CA CYS A 68 6.56 13.00 -0.24
C CYS A 68 6.89 12.14 0.98
N GLU A 69 7.89 12.51 1.78
CA GLU A 69 8.26 11.81 3.00
C GLU A 69 7.13 11.84 4.04
N GLU A 70 6.47 12.99 4.23
CA GLU A 70 5.38 13.11 5.19
C GLU A 70 4.18 12.26 4.77
N ARG A 71 3.84 12.25 3.48
CA ARG A 71 2.79 11.38 2.93
C ARG A 71 3.16 9.90 3.07
N TYR A 72 4.41 9.56 2.82
CA TYR A 72 4.92 8.20 3.01
C TYR A 72 4.84 7.75 4.47
N ASN A 73 5.25 8.60 5.42
CA ASN A 73 5.19 8.27 6.85
C ASN A 73 3.76 8.04 7.34
N LYS A 74 2.81 8.89 6.92
CA LYS A 74 1.39 8.70 7.22
C LYS A 74 0.86 7.39 6.64
N SER A 75 1.14 7.10 5.38
CA SER A 75 0.71 5.87 4.71
C SER A 75 1.38 4.61 5.27
N LYS A 76 2.66 4.68 5.65
CA LYS A 76 3.43 3.55 6.21
C LYS A 76 2.90 3.13 7.57
N LEU A 77 2.53 4.08 8.43
CA LEU A 77 1.92 3.78 9.72
C LEU A 77 0.59 3.05 9.54
N VAL A 78 -0.28 3.57 8.67
CA VAL A 78 -1.57 2.94 8.36
C VAL A 78 -1.36 1.53 7.78
N HIS A 79 -0.42 1.38 6.83
CA HIS A 79 -0.10 0.10 6.20
C HIS A 79 0.48 -0.92 7.20
N SER A 80 1.31 -0.48 8.14
CA SER A 80 1.88 -1.36 9.17
C SER A 80 0.81 -1.88 10.12
N ILE A 81 -0.13 -1.01 10.53
CA ILE A 81 -1.26 -1.38 11.39
C ILE A 81 -2.15 -2.36 10.62
N MET A 82 -2.47 -2.05 9.37
CA MET A 82 -3.33 -2.86 8.51
C MET A 82 -2.72 -4.24 8.22
N ARG A 83 -1.39 -4.33 8.00
CA ARG A 83 -0.68 -5.60 7.80
C ARG A 83 -0.70 -6.46 9.07
N HIS A 84 -0.34 -5.88 10.22
CA HIS A 84 -0.32 -6.63 11.48
C HIS A 84 -1.69 -7.22 11.84
N VAL A 85 -2.74 -6.48 11.48
CA VAL A 85 -4.12 -6.88 11.70
C VAL A 85 -4.57 -7.94 10.69
N ALA A 86 -4.19 -7.79 9.41
CA ALA A 86 -4.40 -8.81 8.39
C ALA A 86 -3.74 -10.14 8.79
N GLU A 87 -2.52 -10.09 9.33
CA GLU A 87 -1.79 -11.27 9.86
C GLU A 87 -2.46 -11.87 11.10
N THR A 88 -3.05 -11.05 11.97
CA THR A 88 -3.72 -11.55 13.19
C THR A 88 -5.06 -12.23 12.89
N LEU A 89 -5.71 -11.83 11.79
CA LEU A 89 -7.07 -12.28 11.45
C LEU A 89 -7.12 -13.24 10.25
N ASP A 90 -5.99 -13.53 9.61
CA ASP A 90 -5.90 -14.33 8.37
C ASP A 90 -6.80 -13.73 7.25
N ILE A 91 -6.83 -12.39 7.15
CA ILE A 91 -7.66 -11.67 6.17
C ILE A 91 -6.74 -11.08 5.09
N ASP A 92 -7.08 -11.30 3.83
CA ASP A 92 -6.36 -10.67 2.73
C ASP A 92 -6.47 -9.14 2.77
N LEU A 93 -5.32 -8.46 2.61
CA LEU A 93 -5.23 -6.99 2.56
C LEU A 93 -6.14 -6.39 1.47
N GLU A 94 -6.47 -7.17 0.44
CA GLU A 94 -7.37 -6.81 -0.65
C GLU A 94 -8.83 -6.67 -0.19
N ALA A 95 -9.27 -7.47 0.78
CA ALA A 95 -10.60 -7.39 1.39
C ALA A 95 -10.83 -6.02 2.03
N MET A 96 -9.86 -5.57 2.82
CA MET A 96 -9.95 -4.28 3.51
C MET A 96 -9.84 -3.09 2.54
N ARG A 97 -9.12 -3.23 1.41
CA ARG A 97 -9.09 -2.20 0.36
C ARG A 97 -10.43 -2.05 -0.36
N LYS A 98 -11.14 -3.15 -0.63
CA LYS A 98 -12.49 -3.12 -1.21
C LYS A 98 -13.50 -2.44 -0.29
N ALA A 99 -13.32 -2.57 1.02
CA ALA A 99 -14.15 -1.91 2.02
C ALA A 99 -14.03 -0.38 2.01
N ASP A 100 -12.81 0.14 1.86
CA ASP A 100 -12.55 1.59 1.76
C ASP A 100 -13.12 2.17 0.44
N ALA A 101 -13.02 1.41 -0.65
CA ALA A 101 -13.56 1.78 -1.96
C ALA A 101 -15.09 1.81 -2.03
N ALA A 102 -15.80 1.28 -1.02
CA ALA A 102 -17.25 1.36 -0.93
C ALA A 102 -17.76 2.74 -0.44
N GLY A 103 -16.84 3.65 -0.04
CA GLY A 103 -17.18 5.02 0.34
C GLY A 103 -17.37 5.94 -0.86
N ASN A 104 -18.39 6.79 -0.83
CA ASN A 104 -18.67 7.81 -1.85
C ASN A 104 -18.19 9.20 -1.35
N ASP A 105 -18.05 10.19 -2.25
CA ASP A 105 -17.59 11.55 -1.90
C ASP A 105 -18.47 12.23 -0.81
N ASP A 106 -19.77 11.95 -0.78
CA ASP A 106 -20.70 12.45 0.24
C ASP A 106 -20.63 11.69 1.58
N CYS A 107 -20.06 10.48 1.59
CA CYS A 107 -20.07 9.57 2.73
C CYS A 107 -18.74 8.80 2.84
N PRO A 108 -17.64 9.46 3.26
CA PRO A 108 -16.36 8.79 3.43
C PRO A 108 -16.40 7.81 4.59
N VAL A 109 -16.17 6.52 4.30
CA VAL A 109 -16.03 5.47 5.31
C VAL A 109 -14.59 5.49 5.82
N LYS A 110 -14.38 5.73 7.11
CA LYS A 110 -13.07 5.63 7.76
C LYS A 110 -13.06 4.43 8.69
N ILE A 111 -12.20 3.47 8.41
CA ILE A 111 -11.94 2.33 9.28
C ILE A 111 -10.88 2.73 10.31
N LYS A 112 -11.23 2.65 11.60
CA LYS A 112 -10.29 2.80 12.70
C LYS A 112 -10.09 1.45 13.37
N LEU A 113 -8.83 1.06 13.56
CA LEU A 113 -8.49 -0.06 14.42
C LEU A 113 -8.52 0.40 15.87
N VAL A 114 -9.25 -0.32 16.74
CA VAL A 114 -9.20 -0.12 18.19
C VAL A 114 -8.38 -1.24 18.85
N ALA A 115 -8.53 -2.47 18.38
CA ALA A 115 -7.78 -3.64 18.84
C ALA A 115 -7.52 -4.62 17.67
N PRO A 116 -6.64 -5.63 17.82
CA PRO A 116 -6.27 -6.56 16.74
C PRO A 116 -7.46 -7.28 16.06
N THR A 117 -8.59 -7.41 16.75
CA THR A 117 -9.84 -7.97 16.21
C THR A 117 -11.04 -7.01 16.25
N LEU A 118 -10.81 -5.74 16.62
CA LEU A 118 -11.88 -4.76 16.83
C LEU A 118 -11.67 -3.55 15.93
N TYR A 119 -12.57 -3.43 14.96
CA TYR A 119 -12.64 -2.29 14.04
C TYR A 119 -13.86 -1.43 14.33
N VAL A 120 -13.68 -0.13 14.14
CA VAL A 120 -14.78 0.84 14.17
C VAL A 120 -14.84 1.51 12.80
N LEU A 121 -15.91 1.22 12.07
CA LEU A 121 -16.27 1.91 10.84
C LEU A 121 -16.96 3.22 11.22
N THR A 122 -16.38 4.36 10.83
CA THR A 122 -16.96 5.67 11.06
C THR A 122 -17.24 6.36 9.74
N THR A 123 -18.49 6.73 9.49
CA THR A 123 -18.91 7.59 8.37
C THR A 123 -19.46 8.89 8.92
N GLN A 124 -19.05 10.03 8.37
CA GLN A 124 -19.67 11.32 8.67
C GLN A 124 -20.55 11.69 7.48
N THR A 125 -21.88 11.68 7.68
CA THR A 125 -22.87 11.92 6.62
C THR A 125 -23.97 12.84 7.15
N LEU A 126 -24.52 13.69 6.28
CA LEU A 126 -25.68 14.55 6.60
C LEU A 126 -26.99 13.75 6.57
N HIS A 127 -27.04 12.71 5.73
CA HIS A 127 -28.19 11.84 5.56
C HIS A 127 -27.94 10.48 6.24
N LYS A 128 -28.77 10.19 7.25
CA LYS A 128 -28.66 8.98 8.08
C LYS A 128 -28.92 7.70 7.28
N ASP A 129 -29.94 7.69 6.42
CA ASP A 129 -30.33 6.51 5.65
C ASP A 129 -29.27 6.08 4.63
N GLN A 130 -28.65 7.05 3.95
CA GLN A 130 -27.54 6.82 3.04
C GLN A 130 -26.28 6.33 3.76
N GLY A 131 -25.99 6.87 4.95
CA GLY A 131 -24.88 6.42 5.79
C GLY A 131 -25.03 4.96 6.20
N ILE A 132 -26.21 4.56 6.68
CA ILE A 132 -26.50 3.18 7.08
C ILE A 132 -26.41 2.22 5.88
N ALA A 133 -26.94 2.62 4.71
CA ALA A 133 -26.86 1.82 3.50
C ALA A 133 -25.41 1.62 3.03
N THR A 134 -24.58 2.66 3.10
CA THR A 134 -23.17 2.62 2.70
C THR A 134 -22.35 1.75 3.67
N LEU A 135 -22.58 1.88 4.98
CA LEU A 135 -21.97 1.02 6.00
C LEU A 135 -22.37 -0.45 5.82
N THR A 136 -23.65 -0.71 5.56
CA THR A 136 -24.13 -2.09 5.32
C THR A 136 -23.48 -2.68 4.08
N LYS A 137 -23.35 -1.91 2.99
CA LYS A 137 -22.62 -2.35 1.78
C LYS A 137 -21.15 -2.66 2.07
N ALA A 138 -20.46 -1.80 2.84
CA ALA A 138 -19.08 -2.02 3.22
C ALA A 138 -18.91 -3.29 4.09
N ILE A 139 -19.84 -3.54 5.01
CA ILE A 139 -19.84 -4.75 5.86
C ILE A 139 -20.08 -6.01 5.01
N THR A 140 -21.02 -5.98 4.06
CA THR A 140 -21.27 -7.11 3.16
C THR A 140 -20.03 -7.41 2.30
N ALA A 141 -19.42 -6.38 1.70
CA ALA A 141 -18.18 -6.52 0.92
C ALA A 141 -17.02 -7.08 1.76
N CYS A 142 -16.87 -6.64 3.03
CA CYS A 142 -15.90 -7.22 3.96
C CYS A 142 -16.20 -8.70 4.22
N THR A 143 -17.46 -9.04 4.49
CA THR A 143 -17.88 -10.41 4.82
C THR A 143 -17.66 -11.35 3.63
N GLU A 144 -17.97 -10.91 2.42
CA GLU A 144 -17.72 -11.67 1.18
C GLU A 144 -16.23 -11.91 0.96
N ALA A 145 -15.40 -10.89 1.18
CA ALA A 145 -13.96 -11.02 1.03
C ALA A 145 -13.34 -11.90 2.14
N ILE A 146 -13.82 -11.81 3.38
CA ILE A 146 -13.40 -12.70 4.48
C ILE A 146 -13.82 -14.15 4.18
N ARG A 147 -15.03 -14.38 3.64
CA ARG A 147 -15.48 -15.72 3.23
C ARG A 147 -14.67 -16.28 2.08
N ALA A 148 -14.22 -15.44 1.15
CA ALA A 148 -13.33 -15.85 0.08
C ALA A 148 -11.97 -16.32 0.64
N SER A 149 -11.37 -15.57 1.57
CA SER A 149 -10.10 -15.95 2.21
C SER A 149 -10.23 -17.17 3.15
N GLN A 150 -11.35 -17.31 3.88
CA GLN A 150 -11.64 -18.51 4.71
C GLN A 150 -11.99 -19.75 3.86
N GLY A 151 -12.26 -19.59 2.57
CA GLY A 151 -12.48 -20.69 1.63
C GLY A 151 -11.22 -21.47 1.27
N GLU A 152 -10.02 -20.91 1.50
CA GLU A 152 -8.74 -21.56 1.18
C GLU A 152 -8.07 -22.28 2.36
N THR A 153 -8.53 -22.08 3.61
CA THR A 153 -7.90 -22.72 4.79
C THR A 153 -8.61 -23.97 5.32
N CYS A 154 -9.67 -24.47 4.67
CA CYS A 154 -10.42 -25.66 5.15
C CYS A 154 -9.92 -27.03 4.63
N CYS A 155 -8.84 -27.10 3.86
CA CYS A 155 -8.40 -28.36 3.23
C CYS A 155 -6.95 -28.76 3.52
N GLN A 156 -6.48 -28.71 4.78
CA GLN A 156 -5.41 -29.62 5.22
C GLN A 156 -5.70 -30.17 6.64
N GLY A 157 -6.82 -30.86 6.77
CA GLY A 157 -6.90 -31.98 7.71
C GLY A 157 -6.22 -33.19 7.06
N THR A 158 -4.92 -33.38 7.34
CA THR A 158 -4.26 -34.66 7.03
C THR A 158 -4.47 -35.60 8.21
N THR A 159 -5.08 -36.74 7.87
CA THR A 159 -5.16 -37.97 8.68
C THR A 159 -3.77 -38.51 8.96
#